data_AF-X0QR67-F1
#
_entry.id   AF-X0QR67-F1
#
_cell.length_a   1.000
_cell.length_b   1.000
_cell.length_c   1.000
_cell.angle_alpha   90.00
_cell.angle_beta   90.00
_cell.angle_gamma   90.00
#
_symmetry.space_group_name_H-M   'P 1'
#
loop_
_entity.id
_entity.type
_entity.pdbx_description
1 polymer ?
#
loop_
_entity_poly.entity_id
_entity_poly.type
_entity_poly.pdbx_seq_one_letter_code
_entity_poly.pdbx_strand_id
1 'polypeptide(L)'
;MTANSQRGVALLTILLLVVSITVVAGAMLASQKIAIRRSGLLFDQNQLSQDINAGQQLAITMIRADDKLNDTDSEQDIWAQPLPPYLLANHSISIEVRDEASRFNINNLYQNGAVDSAAVAIFQRLLTQLNLEPDIAIAVLDYQDTDSDVYQDGGDENVVYSQQSSGSASKTLPNQALVSVDQLQEIRGVNAEVLAALRPYITAVPYYVPINVNTASPVLLAALIDGATSQHMQGLVDMRAKQALASIDDVWKLPMLSVLNDDQRKALKPMLAVDSQAFMALITATDSASLGQQRQRFATVLISKIATDASAAVGNNANNSTSNNNNGNNENGNNKQAKEIKVVTQRLWAFRPSF
;
A
#
# COMPACT_ATOMS: atom_id res chain seq x y z
N MET A 1 -4.56 41.60 82.67
CA MET A 1 -3.89 40.98 81.49
C MET A 1 -4.97 40.69 80.47
N THR A 2 -5.24 41.61 79.56
CA THR A 2 -6.43 41.62 78.71
C THR A 2 -6.10 41.28 77.26
N ALA A 3 -6.73 40.22 76.76
CA ALA A 3 -6.54 39.59 75.46
C ALA A 3 -7.12 40.38 74.28
N ASN A 4 -6.50 41.51 73.91
CA ASN A 4 -6.91 42.30 72.72
C ASN A 4 -5.89 42.34 71.58
N SER A 5 -4.64 41.91 71.77
CA SER A 5 -3.62 41.83 70.70
C SER A 5 -3.66 40.53 69.88
N GLN A 6 -4.36 39.49 70.35
CA GLN A 6 -4.47 38.20 69.65
C GLN A 6 -5.53 38.19 68.53
N ARG A 7 -6.49 39.14 68.54
CA ARG A 7 -7.60 39.19 67.57
C ARG A 7 -7.15 39.59 66.16
N GLY A 8 -6.15 40.46 66.03
CA GLY A 8 -5.60 40.87 64.73
C GLY A 8 -4.75 39.79 64.07
N VAL A 9 -3.93 39.09 64.86
CA VAL A 9 -3.10 37.97 64.37
C VAL A 9 -3.97 36.79 63.96
N ALA A 10 -5.00 36.45 64.75
CA ALA A 10 -5.95 35.39 64.40
C ALA A 10 -6.65 35.66 63.06
N LEU A 11 -7.07 36.91 62.81
CA LEU A 11 -7.74 37.29 61.56
C LEU A 11 -6.81 37.22 60.34
N LEU A 12 -5.54 37.62 60.49
CA LEU A 12 -4.52 37.46 59.44
C LEU A 12 -4.23 35.99 59.13
N THR A 13 -4.15 35.13 60.15
CA THR A 13 -3.92 33.69 59.94
C THR A 13 -5.11 33.02 59.25
N ILE A 14 -6.35 33.40 59.58
CA ILE A 14 -7.56 32.90 58.92
C ILE A 14 -7.61 33.37 57.47
N LEU A 15 -7.32 34.66 57.21
CA LEU A 15 -7.31 35.20 55.85
C LEU A 15 -6.25 34.49 54.98
N LEU A 16 -5.04 34.30 55.51
CA LEU A 16 -3.96 33.62 54.80
C LEU A 16 -4.30 32.14 54.54
N LEU A 17 -4.98 31.48 55.47
CA LEU A 17 -5.48 30.12 55.30
C LEU A 17 -6.55 30.05 54.20
N VAL A 18 -7.52 30.98 54.18
CA VAL A 18 -8.56 31.04 53.15
C VAL A 18 -7.97 31.32 51.76
N VAL A 19 -7.03 32.24 51.64
CA VAL A 19 -6.33 32.52 50.38
C VAL A 19 -5.55 31.30 49.91
N SER A 20 -4.85 30.62 50.82
CA SER A 20 -4.08 29.40 50.48
C SER A 20 -5.00 28.27 50.01
N ILE A 21 -6.12 28.03 50.70
CA ILE A 21 -7.13 27.03 50.30
C ILE A 21 -7.73 27.36 48.94
N THR A 22 -8.07 28.63 48.67
CA THR A 22 -8.67 29.04 47.39
C THR A 22 -7.69 28.90 46.22
N VAL A 23 -6.40 29.23 46.40
CA VAL A 23 -5.37 29.03 45.38
C VAL A 23 -5.18 27.54 45.07
N VAL A 24 -5.09 26.68 46.09
CA VAL A 24 -4.94 25.23 45.91
C VAL A 24 -6.18 24.62 45.25
N ALA A 25 -7.38 24.99 45.72
CA ALA A 25 -8.63 24.51 45.13
C ALA A 25 -8.78 24.97 43.66
N GLY A 26 -8.41 26.23 43.36
CA GLY A 26 -8.40 26.75 41.99
C GLY A 26 -7.43 26.00 41.08
N ALA A 27 -6.21 25.74 41.56
CA ALA A 27 -5.21 24.96 40.83
C ALA A 27 -5.68 23.51 40.59
N MET A 28 -6.34 22.89 41.57
CA MET A 28 -6.89 21.53 41.45
C MET A 28 -8.06 21.47 40.46
N LEU A 29 -8.96 22.46 40.43
CA LEU A 29 -10.03 22.52 39.45
C LEU A 29 -9.49 22.73 38.02
N ALA A 30 -8.46 23.56 37.87
CA ALA A 30 -7.79 23.75 36.59
C ALA A 30 -7.13 22.43 36.11
N SER A 31 -6.43 21.71 36.99
CA SER A 31 -5.81 20.43 36.65
C SER A 31 -6.84 19.35 36.32
N GLN A 32 -7.96 19.28 37.05
CA GLN A 32 -9.08 18.37 36.74
C GLN A 32 -9.69 18.65 35.37
N LYS A 33 -9.94 19.92 35.03
CA LYS A 33 -10.46 20.30 33.70
C LYS A 33 -9.52 19.88 32.58
N ILE A 34 -8.20 20.05 32.77
CA ILE A 34 -7.19 19.60 31.80
C ILE A 34 -7.18 18.08 31.69
N ALA A 35 -7.25 17.36 32.81
CA ALA A 35 -7.26 15.90 32.85
C ALA A 35 -8.47 15.31 32.11
N ILE A 36 -9.67 15.85 32.35
CA ILE A 36 -10.90 15.44 31.66
C ILE A 36 -10.78 15.68 30.16
N ARG A 37 -10.32 16.87 29.75
CA ARG A 37 -10.15 17.18 28.32
C ARG A 37 -9.15 16.25 27.65
N ARG A 38 -8.01 15.97 28.31
CA ARG A 38 -7.00 15.03 27.80
C ARG A 38 -7.59 13.61 27.68
N SER A 39 -8.33 13.16 28.67
CA SER A 39 -8.98 11.84 28.66
C SER A 39 -9.98 11.71 27.52
N GLY A 40 -10.79 12.75 27.26
CA GLY A 40 -11.72 12.77 26.13
C GLY A 40 -10.99 12.64 24.79
N LEU A 41 -9.94 13.43 24.57
CA LEU A 41 -9.15 13.34 23.32
C LEU A 41 -8.49 11.97 23.11
N LEU A 42 -7.99 11.35 24.18
CA LEU A 42 -7.43 9.99 24.13
C LEU A 42 -8.51 8.96 23.78
N PHE A 43 -9.70 9.08 24.35
CA PHE A 43 -10.82 8.20 24.03
C PHE A 43 -11.21 8.32 22.55
N ASP A 44 -11.44 9.54 22.07
CA ASP A 44 -11.81 9.81 20.68
C ASP A 44 -10.75 9.29 19.69
N GLN A 45 -9.46 9.46 20.02
CA GLN A 45 -8.36 8.94 19.22
C GLN A 45 -8.35 7.40 19.16
N ASN A 46 -8.58 6.74 20.30
CA ASN A 46 -8.67 5.27 20.34
C ASN A 46 -9.86 4.77 19.53
N GLN A 47 -11.00 5.46 19.60
CA GLN A 47 -12.20 5.07 18.87
C GLN A 47 -11.99 5.17 17.35
N LEU A 48 -11.45 6.28 16.85
CA LEU A 48 -11.12 6.40 15.42
C LEU A 48 -10.09 5.35 14.96
N SER A 49 -9.16 4.94 15.83
CA SER A 49 -8.24 3.83 15.51
C SER A 49 -8.97 2.49 15.41
N GLN A 50 -9.98 2.25 16.25
CA GLN A 50 -10.81 1.05 16.16
C GLN A 50 -11.66 1.06 14.87
N ASP A 51 -12.16 2.23 14.47
CA ASP A 51 -12.89 2.40 13.21
C ASP A 51 -12.00 2.12 11.99
N ILE A 52 -10.74 2.57 12.01
CA ILE A 52 -9.76 2.20 10.97
C ILE A 52 -9.57 0.67 10.91
N ASN A 53 -9.41 0.01 12.06
CA ASN A 53 -9.27 -1.45 12.10
C ASN A 53 -10.53 -2.16 11.58
N ALA A 54 -11.72 -1.65 11.88
CA ALA A 54 -12.97 -2.17 11.35
C ALA A 54 -13.03 -2.00 9.82
N GLY A 55 -12.66 -0.82 9.30
CA GLY A 55 -12.55 -0.56 7.86
C GLY A 55 -11.56 -1.50 7.15
N GLN A 56 -10.44 -1.83 7.79
CA GLN A 56 -9.47 -2.80 7.28
C GLN A 56 -10.09 -4.19 7.17
N GLN A 57 -10.82 -4.65 8.20
CA GLN A 57 -11.47 -5.96 8.16
C GLN A 57 -12.58 -6.02 7.10
N LEU A 58 -13.29 -4.91 6.89
CA LEU A 58 -14.28 -4.79 5.81
C LEU A 58 -13.61 -4.92 4.43
N ALA A 59 -12.48 -4.23 4.19
CA ALA A 59 -11.72 -4.33 2.94
C ALA A 59 -11.23 -5.77 2.69
N ILE A 60 -10.65 -6.43 3.70
CA ILE A 60 -10.21 -7.84 3.61
C ILE A 60 -11.40 -8.76 3.29
N THR A 61 -12.53 -8.55 3.97
CA THR A 61 -13.73 -9.39 3.78
C THR A 61 -14.32 -9.19 2.39
N MET A 62 -14.28 -7.97 1.87
CA MET A 62 -14.70 -7.64 0.52
C MET A 62 -13.84 -8.34 -0.53
N ILE A 63 -12.51 -8.20 -0.47
CA ILE A 63 -11.58 -8.89 -1.39
C ILE A 63 -11.76 -10.40 -1.30
N ARG A 64 -12.02 -10.95 -0.10
CA ARG A 64 -12.29 -12.38 0.10
C ARG A 64 -13.62 -12.82 -0.49
N ALA A 65 -14.64 -11.99 -0.42
CA ALA A 65 -15.94 -12.27 -1.02
C ALA A 65 -15.83 -12.24 -2.55
N ASP A 66 -15.12 -11.26 -3.10
CA ASP A 66 -14.86 -11.11 -4.52
C ASP A 66 -14.08 -12.29 -5.11
N ASP A 67 -13.00 -12.72 -4.43
CA ASP A 67 -12.23 -13.92 -4.82
C ASP A 67 -13.08 -15.21 -4.77
N LYS A 68 -14.25 -15.22 -4.12
CA LYS A 68 -15.18 -16.37 -4.21
C LYS A 68 -16.17 -16.24 -5.37
N LEU A 69 -16.41 -15.04 -5.87
CA LEU A 69 -17.36 -14.75 -6.94
C LEU A 69 -16.72 -14.95 -8.32
N ASN A 70 -15.46 -14.57 -8.51
CA ASN A 70 -14.75 -14.71 -9.78
C ASN A 70 -13.27 -15.07 -9.56
N ASP A 71 -12.58 -15.37 -10.67
CA ASP A 71 -11.14 -15.72 -10.69
C ASP A 71 -10.25 -14.57 -11.20
N THR A 72 -10.85 -13.44 -11.59
CA THR A 72 -10.21 -12.34 -12.30
C THR A 72 -10.55 -11.02 -11.65
N ASP A 73 -9.58 -10.14 -11.51
CA ASP A 73 -9.80 -8.84 -10.88
C ASP A 73 -9.96 -7.76 -11.94
N SER A 74 -11.06 -7.03 -11.91
CA SER A 74 -11.42 -6.01 -12.90
C SER A 74 -12.08 -4.78 -12.26
N GLU A 75 -12.15 -3.69 -13.01
CA GLU A 75 -12.86 -2.46 -12.58
C GLU A 75 -14.38 -2.67 -12.40
N GLN A 76 -14.93 -3.81 -12.80
CA GLN A 76 -16.35 -4.15 -12.63
C GLN A 76 -16.65 -4.85 -11.29
N ASP A 77 -15.60 -5.23 -10.56
CA ASP A 77 -15.73 -6.00 -9.34
C ASP A 77 -16.22 -5.16 -8.16
N ILE A 78 -16.72 -5.83 -7.13
CA ILE A 78 -17.35 -5.17 -5.99
C ILE A 78 -16.39 -4.23 -5.23
N TRP A 79 -15.09 -4.52 -5.26
CA TRP A 79 -14.06 -3.72 -4.60
C TRP A 79 -13.72 -2.43 -5.37
N ALA A 80 -13.92 -2.42 -6.70
CA ALA A 80 -13.62 -1.28 -7.56
C ALA A 80 -14.75 -0.24 -7.60
N GLN A 81 -15.97 -0.64 -7.19
CA GLN A 81 -17.14 0.24 -7.20
C GLN A 81 -17.18 1.15 -5.97
N PRO A 82 -17.68 2.41 -6.11
CA PRO A 82 -17.82 3.31 -4.98
C PRO A 82 -18.85 2.78 -3.97
N LEU A 83 -18.45 2.69 -2.71
CA LEU A 83 -19.29 2.19 -1.64
C LEU A 83 -19.84 3.34 -0.77
N PRO A 84 -21.11 3.27 -0.34
CA PRO A 84 -21.61 4.21 0.64
C PRO A 84 -20.86 4.04 1.97
N PRO A 85 -20.65 5.13 2.74
CA PRO A 85 -20.04 5.02 4.06
C PRO A 85 -20.86 4.11 4.99
N TYR A 86 -20.18 3.24 5.71
CA TYR A 86 -20.78 2.42 6.77
C TYR A 86 -20.99 3.28 8.01
N LEU A 87 -22.24 3.40 8.48
CA LEU A 87 -22.62 4.28 9.58
C LEU A 87 -22.63 3.52 10.92
N LEU A 88 -21.91 4.03 11.91
CA LEU A 88 -21.91 3.55 13.29
C LEU A 88 -22.37 4.66 14.24
N ALA A 89 -23.69 4.84 14.39
CA ALA A 89 -24.28 5.88 15.22
C ALA A 89 -23.75 7.30 14.92
N ASN A 90 -22.77 7.78 15.68
CA ASN A 90 -22.12 9.08 15.51
C ASN A 90 -20.90 9.05 14.56
N HIS A 91 -20.46 7.87 14.12
CA HIS A 91 -19.26 7.66 13.32
C HIS A 91 -19.61 7.13 11.92
N SER A 92 -18.70 7.30 10.98
CA SER A 92 -18.78 6.65 9.67
C SER A 92 -17.42 6.18 9.17
N ILE A 93 -17.44 5.06 8.43
CA ILE A 93 -16.26 4.47 7.81
C ILE A 93 -16.50 4.44 6.30
N SER A 94 -15.59 5.06 5.54
CA SER A 94 -15.56 4.96 4.08
C SER A 94 -14.30 4.21 3.65
N ILE A 95 -14.44 3.36 2.63
CA ILE A 95 -13.38 2.51 2.10
C ILE A 95 -13.35 2.69 0.59
N GLU A 96 -12.16 2.94 0.07
CA GLU A 96 -11.87 2.94 -1.35
C GLU A 96 -10.74 1.95 -1.58
N VAL A 97 -10.91 1.01 -2.50
CA VAL A 97 -9.90 0.00 -2.83
C VAL A 97 -9.38 0.26 -4.24
N ARG A 98 -8.07 0.09 -4.42
CA ARG A 98 -7.40 0.16 -5.71
C ARG A 98 -6.54 -1.06 -5.92
N ASP A 99 -6.48 -1.50 -7.16
CA ASP A 99 -5.56 -2.54 -7.59
C ASP A 99 -4.13 -1.99 -7.71
N GLU A 100 -3.18 -2.53 -6.93
CA GLU A 100 -1.76 -2.20 -7.05
C GLU A 100 -1.10 -2.93 -8.23
N ALA A 101 -1.63 -4.08 -8.65
CA ALA A 101 -1.18 -4.80 -9.84
C ALA A 101 -1.56 -4.08 -11.15
N SER A 102 -2.41 -3.04 -11.10
CA SER A 102 -2.64 -2.13 -12.23
C SER A 102 -1.42 -1.26 -12.57
N ARG A 103 -0.43 -1.23 -11.67
CA ARG A 103 0.80 -0.45 -11.78
C ARG A 103 2.01 -1.38 -11.86
N PHE A 104 3.10 -0.88 -12.45
CA PHE A 104 4.37 -1.58 -12.48
C PHE A 104 5.00 -1.58 -11.09
N ASN A 105 5.20 -2.76 -10.50
CA ASN A 105 5.94 -2.85 -9.24
C ASN A 105 7.43 -2.67 -9.51
N ILE A 106 8.01 -1.59 -8.99
CA ILE A 106 9.43 -1.26 -9.19
C ILE A 106 10.35 -2.30 -8.57
N ASN A 107 9.91 -2.95 -7.50
CA ASN A 107 10.69 -4.03 -6.89
C ASN A 107 10.72 -5.29 -7.77
N ASN A 108 9.96 -5.38 -8.86
CA ASN A 108 10.10 -6.51 -9.79
C ASN A 108 11.42 -6.48 -10.58
N LEU A 109 12.14 -5.35 -10.61
CA LEU A 109 13.42 -5.23 -11.31
C LEU A 109 14.49 -6.16 -10.73
N TYR A 110 14.49 -6.32 -9.41
CA TYR A 110 15.41 -7.20 -8.69
C TYR A 110 14.66 -8.03 -7.64
N GLN A 111 14.69 -9.35 -7.79
CA GLN A 111 14.03 -10.27 -6.88
C GLN A 111 14.89 -11.51 -6.64
N ASN A 112 14.92 -11.99 -5.40
CA ASN A 112 15.62 -13.22 -5.01
C ASN A 112 17.09 -13.30 -5.46
N GLY A 113 17.79 -12.16 -5.50
CA GLY A 113 19.19 -12.11 -5.89
C GLY A 113 19.44 -12.09 -7.41
N ALA A 114 18.39 -11.90 -8.22
CA ALA A 114 18.49 -11.89 -9.67
C ALA A 114 17.77 -10.69 -10.30
N VAL A 115 18.37 -10.15 -11.35
CA VAL A 115 17.79 -9.09 -12.18
C VAL A 115 16.78 -9.70 -13.15
N ASP A 116 15.60 -9.11 -13.24
CA ASP A 116 14.62 -9.42 -14.28
C ASP A 116 14.81 -8.47 -15.48
N SER A 117 15.51 -8.97 -16.50
CA SER A 117 15.79 -8.20 -17.72
C SER A 117 14.53 -7.81 -18.50
N ALA A 118 13.45 -8.59 -18.40
CA ALA A 118 12.17 -8.25 -19.02
C ALA A 118 11.52 -7.08 -18.26
N ALA A 119 11.60 -7.08 -16.93
CA ALA A 119 11.12 -5.99 -16.09
C ALA A 119 11.88 -4.69 -16.34
N VAL A 120 13.21 -4.75 -16.43
CA VAL A 120 14.06 -3.59 -16.78
C VAL A 120 13.64 -3.02 -18.13
N ALA A 121 13.46 -3.87 -19.14
CA ALA A 121 13.05 -3.43 -20.47
C ALA A 121 11.65 -2.80 -20.50
N ILE A 122 10.68 -3.32 -19.73
CA ILE A 122 9.35 -2.71 -19.59
C ILE A 122 9.46 -1.34 -18.92
N PHE A 123 10.23 -1.22 -17.84
CA PHE A 123 10.35 0.03 -17.11
C PHE A 123 11.05 1.11 -17.95
N GLN A 124 12.10 0.75 -18.70
CA GLN A 124 12.72 1.65 -19.68
C GLN A 124 11.73 2.12 -20.75
N ARG A 125 10.88 1.23 -21.29
CA ARG A 125 9.84 1.61 -22.26
C ARG A 125 8.73 2.48 -21.65
N LEU A 126 8.42 2.30 -20.37
CA LEU A 126 7.50 3.18 -19.65
C LEU A 126 8.11 4.58 -19.51
N LEU A 127 9.39 4.68 -19.16
CA LEU A 127 10.12 5.94 -19.06
C LEU A 127 10.15 6.68 -20.41
N THR A 128 10.49 6.00 -21.50
CA THR A 128 10.51 6.63 -22.84
C THR A 128 9.15 7.15 -23.26
N GLN A 129 8.06 6.42 -22.99
CA GLN A 129 6.70 6.87 -23.30
C GLN A 129 6.27 8.11 -22.51
N LEU A 130 6.81 8.29 -21.32
CA LEU A 130 6.58 9.47 -20.49
C LEU A 130 7.56 10.62 -20.82
N ASN A 131 8.40 10.48 -21.85
CA ASN A 131 9.49 11.39 -22.19
C ASN A 131 10.50 11.57 -21.04
N LEU A 132 10.77 10.50 -20.31
CA LEU A 132 11.75 10.42 -19.23
C LEU A 132 13.01 9.66 -19.68
N GLU A 133 14.11 9.89 -18.97
CA GLU A 133 15.40 9.25 -19.26
C GLU A 133 15.37 7.75 -18.91
N PRO A 134 15.68 6.84 -19.85
CA PRO A 134 15.66 5.39 -19.60
C PRO A 134 16.67 4.93 -18.56
N ASP A 135 17.76 5.67 -18.38
CA ASP A 135 18.84 5.36 -17.44
C ASP A 135 18.38 5.41 -15.98
N ILE A 136 17.23 6.04 -15.71
CA ILE A 136 16.58 5.99 -14.39
C ILE A 136 16.28 4.52 -14.01
N ALA A 137 15.94 3.65 -14.96
CA ALA A 137 15.71 2.24 -14.67
C ALA A 137 16.96 1.53 -14.13
N ILE A 138 18.14 1.91 -14.63
CA ILE A 138 19.43 1.37 -14.19
C ILE A 138 19.74 1.89 -12.79
N ALA A 139 19.60 3.20 -12.57
CA ALA A 139 19.81 3.79 -11.24
C ALA A 139 18.86 3.24 -10.16
N VAL A 140 17.65 2.83 -10.56
CA VAL A 140 16.70 2.17 -9.66
C VAL A 140 17.08 0.71 -9.39
N LEU A 141 17.69 0.03 -10.34
CA LEU A 141 18.20 -1.33 -10.17
C LEU A 141 19.42 -1.35 -9.24
N ASP A 142 20.41 -0.50 -9.50
CA ASP A 142 21.60 -0.28 -8.67
C ASP A 142 21.21 0.05 -7.21
N TYR A 143 20.13 0.82 -7.02
CA TYR A 143 19.62 1.11 -5.67
C TYR A 143 19.09 -0.15 -4.92
N GLN A 144 18.61 -1.15 -5.67
CA GLN A 144 17.97 -2.36 -5.13
C GLN A 144 18.90 -3.54 -4.99
N ASP A 145 19.81 -3.73 -5.93
CA ASP A 145 20.65 -4.92 -5.99
C ASP A 145 21.75 -4.89 -4.92
N THR A 146 22.44 -6.01 -4.76
CA THR A 146 23.41 -6.18 -3.68
C THR A 146 24.86 -6.06 -4.14
N ASP A 147 25.09 -5.85 -5.43
CA ASP A 147 26.44 -5.78 -5.95
C ASP A 147 27.00 -4.35 -5.81
N SER A 148 28.00 -4.00 -6.60
CA SER A 148 28.64 -2.68 -6.54
C SER A 148 29.05 -2.19 -7.94
N ASP A 149 28.53 -2.87 -8.96
CA ASP A 149 28.85 -2.64 -10.36
C ASP A 149 27.58 -2.16 -11.08
N VAL A 150 27.63 -0.98 -11.68
CA VAL A 150 26.51 -0.44 -12.45
C VAL A 150 26.07 -1.45 -13.51
N TYR A 151 24.78 -1.76 -13.52
CA TYR A 151 24.25 -2.77 -14.43
C TYR A 151 24.58 -2.44 -15.90
N GLN A 152 25.05 -3.45 -16.64
CA GLN A 152 25.49 -3.41 -18.05
C GLN A 152 26.80 -2.63 -18.33
N ASP A 153 27.11 -1.57 -17.58
CA ASP A 153 28.33 -0.76 -17.77
C ASP A 153 29.55 -1.31 -16.98
N GLY A 154 29.30 -1.96 -15.84
CA GLY A 154 30.32 -2.59 -15.00
C GLY A 154 31.25 -1.58 -14.30
N GLY A 155 30.84 -0.31 -14.21
CA GLY A 155 31.55 0.72 -13.46
C GLY A 155 31.22 0.66 -11.97
N ASP A 156 32.14 1.07 -11.10
CA ASP A 156 31.91 1.09 -9.64
C ASP A 156 30.83 2.13 -9.28
N GLU A 157 29.72 1.65 -8.71
CA GLU A 157 28.58 2.46 -8.28
C GLU A 157 28.99 3.57 -7.31
N ASN A 158 29.93 3.30 -6.41
CA ASN A 158 30.39 4.31 -5.46
C ASN A 158 31.03 5.49 -6.19
N VAL A 159 31.70 5.27 -7.32
CA VAL A 159 32.28 6.35 -8.11
C VAL A 159 31.18 7.17 -8.78
N VAL A 160 30.17 6.49 -9.34
CA VAL A 160 29.07 7.12 -10.08
C VAL A 160 28.13 7.91 -9.17
N TYR A 161 27.81 7.39 -7.99
CA TYR A 161 26.79 7.97 -7.10
C TYR A 161 27.37 8.81 -5.94
N SER A 162 28.66 8.67 -5.59
CA SER A 162 29.27 9.46 -4.49
C SER A 162 29.33 10.97 -4.75
N GLN A 163 29.27 11.41 -6.01
CA GLN A 163 29.32 12.82 -6.39
C GLN A 163 27.96 13.53 -6.26
N GLN A 164 26.87 12.76 -6.11
CA GLN A 164 25.50 13.25 -6.19
C GLN A 164 24.85 13.49 -4.82
N SER A 165 25.39 12.90 -3.73
CA SER A 165 24.86 13.04 -2.37
C SER A 165 25.07 14.47 -1.84
N SER A 166 24.13 15.35 -2.18
CA SER A 166 24.05 16.74 -1.75
C SER A 166 23.41 16.82 -0.37
N GLY A 167 24.05 16.25 0.65
CA GLY A 167 23.55 16.26 2.02
C GLY A 167 23.95 15.04 2.84
N SER A 168 23.65 15.08 4.13
CA SER A 168 24.05 14.11 5.18
C SER A 168 23.53 12.67 5.03
N ALA A 169 23.07 12.28 3.83
CA ALA A 169 22.70 10.91 3.48
C ALA A 169 23.97 10.07 3.23
N SER A 170 23.89 8.77 3.55
CA SER A 170 25.01 7.84 3.35
C SER A 170 25.50 7.89 1.90
N LYS A 171 26.82 7.87 1.69
CA LYS A 171 27.44 7.84 0.36
C LYS A 171 27.24 6.51 -0.38
N THR A 172 26.71 5.51 0.31
CA THR A 172 26.53 4.14 -0.17
C THR A 172 25.08 3.94 -0.57
N LEU A 173 24.85 3.27 -1.70
CA LEU A 173 23.51 2.83 -2.07
C LEU A 173 22.94 1.89 -0.98
N PRO A 174 21.62 1.92 -0.75
CA PRO A 174 21.01 1.11 0.31
C PRO A 174 20.97 -0.40 0.03
N ASN A 175 21.09 -0.81 -1.23
CA ASN A 175 21.10 -2.20 -1.69
C ASN A 175 19.90 -3.00 -1.14
N GLN A 176 18.72 -2.39 -1.24
CA GLN A 176 17.48 -2.93 -0.69
C GLN A 176 16.26 -2.54 -1.54
N ALA A 177 15.22 -3.40 -1.48
CA ALA A 177 13.93 -3.10 -2.11
C ALA A 177 13.31 -1.79 -1.57
N LEU A 178 12.60 -1.08 -2.45
CA LEU A 178 11.90 0.14 -2.07
C LEU A 178 10.67 -0.19 -1.21
N VAL A 179 10.53 0.53 -0.11
CA VAL A 179 9.37 0.46 0.81
C VAL A 179 8.28 1.43 0.37
N SER A 180 8.65 2.52 -0.31
CA SER A 180 7.71 3.50 -0.84
C SER A 180 8.22 4.10 -2.15
N VAL A 181 7.29 4.39 -3.06
CA VAL A 181 7.54 5.12 -4.31
C VAL A 181 8.21 6.47 -4.05
N ASP A 182 7.95 7.11 -2.91
CA ASP A 182 8.55 8.41 -2.57
C ASP A 182 10.08 8.36 -2.43
N GLN A 183 10.65 7.18 -2.13
CA GLN A 183 12.11 7.00 -2.03
C GLN A 183 12.81 7.14 -3.38
N LEU A 184 12.07 7.07 -4.50
CA LEU A 184 12.66 7.35 -5.81
C LEU A 184 13.26 8.75 -5.90
N GLN A 185 12.84 9.73 -5.08
CA GLN A 185 13.46 11.08 -5.06
C GLN A 185 14.93 11.06 -4.64
N GLU A 186 15.39 9.99 -3.99
CA GLU A 186 16.78 9.80 -3.59
C GLU A 186 17.65 9.30 -4.76
N ILE A 187 17.01 8.86 -5.85
CA ILE A 187 17.66 8.24 -7.00
C ILE A 187 18.02 9.29 -8.05
N ARG A 188 19.18 9.11 -8.68
CA ARG A 188 19.66 9.96 -9.75
C ARG A 188 18.64 10.02 -10.91
N GLY A 189 18.39 11.23 -11.40
CA GLY A 189 17.46 11.48 -12.51
C GLY A 189 16.00 11.62 -12.10
N VAL A 190 15.65 11.35 -10.83
CA VAL A 190 14.28 11.49 -10.33
C VAL A 190 14.13 12.76 -9.52
N ASN A 191 13.61 13.81 -10.16
CA ASN A 191 13.15 15.01 -9.46
C ASN A 191 11.66 14.88 -9.06
N ALA A 192 11.11 15.89 -8.38
CA ALA A 192 9.71 15.88 -7.96
C ALA A 192 8.71 15.81 -9.14
N GLU A 193 9.06 16.38 -10.30
CA GLU A 193 8.22 16.36 -11.51
C GLU A 193 8.22 14.97 -12.15
N VAL A 194 9.40 14.35 -12.27
CA VAL A 194 9.58 12.97 -12.74
C VAL A 194 8.81 12.01 -11.86
N LEU A 195 8.94 12.13 -10.53
CA LEU A 195 8.19 11.28 -9.61
C LEU A 195 6.68 11.49 -9.75
N ALA A 196 6.22 12.73 -9.91
CA ALA A 196 4.80 13.02 -10.11
C ALA A 196 4.26 12.41 -11.42
N ALA A 197 5.06 12.40 -12.49
CA ALA A 197 4.71 11.77 -13.76
C ALA A 197 4.69 10.23 -13.68
N LEU A 198 5.59 9.64 -12.89
CA LEU A 198 5.66 8.19 -12.71
C LEU A 198 4.59 7.64 -11.78
N ARG A 199 4.25 8.36 -10.70
CA ARG A 199 3.38 7.89 -9.61
C ARG A 199 2.08 7.19 -10.05
N PRO A 200 1.36 7.59 -11.12
CA PRO A 200 0.16 6.87 -11.57
C PRO A 200 0.42 5.47 -12.12
N TYR A 201 1.65 5.16 -12.53
CA TYR A 201 2.01 3.96 -13.28
C TYR A 201 2.86 2.97 -12.50
N ILE A 202 3.36 3.35 -11.32
CA ILE A 202 4.32 2.56 -10.54
C ILE A 202 3.85 2.31 -9.11
N THR A 203 4.30 1.20 -8.52
CA THR A 203 4.11 0.89 -7.11
C THR A 203 5.37 0.28 -6.50
N ALA A 204 5.39 0.17 -5.18
CA ALA A 204 6.49 -0.43 -4.41
C ALA A 204 5.90 -1.46 -3.43
N VAL A 205 5.70 -2.69 -3.91
CA VAL A 205 5.21 -3.84 -3.13
C VAL A 205 6.41 -4.74 -2.81
N PRO A 206 6.55 -5.28 -1.58
CA PRO A 206 7.78 -5.96 -1.14
C PRO A 206 7.98 -7.37 -1.72
N TYR A 207 7.09 -7.84 -2.61
CA TYR A 207 7.17 -9.13 -3.28
C TYR A 207 6.84 -8.94 -4.76
N TYR A 208 7.15 -9.95 -5.58
CA TYR A 208 6.86 -9.92 -7.01
C TYR A 208 5.36 -9.83 -7.28
N VAL A 209 4.94 -8.84 -8.08
CA VAL A 209 3.54 -8.63 -8.47
C VAL A 209 3.45 -8.58 -9.99
N PRO A 210 2.81 -9.54 -10.66
CA PRO A 210 2.55 -9.45 -12.10
C PRO A 210 1.54 -8.34 -12.38
N ILE A 211 1.63 -7.73 -13.56
CA ILE A 211 0.75 -6.66 -14.01
C ILE A 211 -0.62 -7.24 -14.36
N ASN A 212 -1.67 -6.76 -13.70
CA ASN A 212 -3.04 -7.12 -14.00
C ASN A 212 -3.51 -6.42 -15.28
N VAL A 213 -3.70 -7.19 -16.36
CA VAL A 213 -4.10 -6.68 -17.67
C VAL A 213 -5.55 -6.16 -17.68
N ASN A 214 -6.37 -6.52 -16.71
CA ASN A 214 -7.77 -6.05 -16.62
C ASN A 214 -7.89 -4.63 -16.05
N THR A 215 -6.91 -4.16 -15.29
CA THR A 215 -6.93 -2.84 -14.60
C THR A 215 -5.79 -1.92 -15.06
N ALA A 216 -4.69 -2.45 -15.61
CA ALA A 216 -3.50 -1.67 -15.99
C ALA A 216 -3.79 -0.53 -16.98
N SER A 217 -3.16 0.63 -16.81
CA SER A 217 -3.38 1.78 -17.71
C SER A 217 -2.94 1.51 -19.16
N PRO A 218 -3.51 2.21 -20.17
CA PRO A 218 -3.07 2.08 -21.57
C PRO A 218 -1.56 2.36 -21.77
N VAL A 219 -1.00 3.28 -20.99
CA VAL A 219 0.43 3.65 -21.06
C VAL A 219 1.30 2.50 -20.57
N LEU A 220 0.95 1.88 -19.44
CA LEU A 220 1.67 0.71 -18.93
C LEU A 220 1.55 -0.49 -19.87
N LEU A 221 0.36 -0.73 -20.42
CA LEU A 221 0.15 -1.80 -21.40
C LEU A 221 0.98 -1.58 -22.66
N ALA A 222 1.13 -0.35 -23.12
CA ALA A 222 1.98 -0.02 -24.26
C ALA A 222 3.46 -0.30 -23.95
N ALA A 223 3.90 -0.15 -22.69
CA ALA A 223 5.27 -0.47 -22.28
C ALA A 223 5.58 -1.98 -22.31
N LEU A 224 4.58 -2.85 -22.44
CA LEU A 224 4.79 -4.29 -22.60
C LEU A 224 5.34 -4.66 -23.98
N ILE A 225 5.06 -3.85 -25.00
CA ILE A 225 5.40 -4.14 -26.40
C ILE A 225 6.32 -3.05 -26.93
N ASP A 226 7.41 -3.46 -27.59
CA ASP A 226 8.28 -2.51 -28.26
C ASP A 226 7.56 -1.83 -29.45
N GLY A 227 7.63 -0.50 -29.51
CA GLY A 227 6.96 0.31 -30.53
C GLY A 227 5.44 0.49 -30.37
N ALA A 228 4.81 -0.05 -29.32
CA ALA A 228 3.40 0.22 -29.05
C ALA A 228 3.20 1.62 -28.44
N THR A 229 2.00 2.17 -28.62
CA THR A 229 1.61 3.46 -28.03
C THR A 229 0.32 3.31 -27.23
N SER A 230 0.07 4.24 -26.30
CA SER A 230 -1.15 4.25 -25.49
C SER A 230 -2.44 4.24 -26.33
N GLN A 231 -2.42 4.84 -27.52
CA GLN A 231 -3.56 4.84 -28.45
C GLN A 231 -3.88 3.44 -28.98
N HIS A 232 -2.85 2.63 -29.28
CA HIS A 232 -3.05 1.23 -29.70
C HIS A 232 -3.69 0.41 -28.58
N MET A 233 -3.41 0.75 -27.32
CA MET A 233 -3.94 0.07 -26.14
C MET A 233 -5.32 0.57 -25.70
N GLN A 234 -5.80 1.71 -26.22
CA GLN A 234 -7.11 2.23 -25.87
C GLN A 234 -8.23 1.27 -26.26
N GLY A 235 -8.14 0.64 -27.43
CA GLY A 235 -9.12 -0.35 -27.87
C GLY A 235 -9.19 -1.57 -26.94
N LEU A 236 -8.07 -1.97 -26.34
CA LEU A 236 -8.03 -3.02 -25.32
C LEU A 236 -8.74 -2.58 -24.04
N VAL A 237 -8.50 -1.35 -23.58
CA VAL A 237 -9.17 -0.80 -22.40
C VAL A 237 -10.69 -0.71 -22.62
N ASP A 238 -11.13 -0.30 -23.80
CA ASP A 238 -12.56 -0.21 -24.13
C ASP A 238 -13.22 -1.60 -24.23
N MET A 239 -12.50 -2.62 -24.70
CA MET A 239 -12.98 -4.00 -24.73
C MET A 239 -13.12 -4.59 -23.33
N ARG A 240 -12.08 -4.49 -22.50
CA ARG A 240 -12.09 -5.04 -21.14
C ARG A 240 -13.08 -4.32 -20.21
N ALA A 241 -13.37 -3.04 -20.49
CA ALA A 241 -14.42 -2.29 -19.79
C ALA A 241 -15.82 -2.88 -19.99
N LYS A 242 -16.04 -3.66 -21.06
CA LYS A 242 -17.29 -4.41 -21.30
C LYS A 242 -17.22 -5.80 -20.69
N GLN A 243 -16.11 -6.51 -20.91
CA GLN A 243 -15.91 -7.85 -20.41
C GLN A 243 -14.44 -8.10 -20.06
N ALA A 244 -14.17 -8.40 -18.80
CA ALA A 244 -12.83 -8.74 -18.32
C ALA A 244 -12.26 -9.97 -19.05
N LEU A 245 -10.94 -9.98 -19.21
CA LEU A 245 -10.19 -11.11 -19.78
C LEU A 245 -10.11 -12.23 -18.74
N ALA A 246 -10.50 -13.43 -19.15
CA ALA A 246 -10.55 -14.61 -18.28
C ALA A 246 -9.19 -15.30 -18.11
N SER A 247 -8.29 -15.14 -19.08
CA SER A 247 -7.00 -15.82 -19.09
C SER A 247 -5.91 -15.02 -19.81
N ILE A 248 -4.65 -15.29 -19.47
CA ILE A 248 -3.49 -14.74 -20.19
C ILE A 248 -3.48 -15.23 -21.65
N ASP A 249 -4.02 -16.42 -21.94
CA ASP A 249 -4.09 -16.92 -23.31
C ASP A 249 -5.03 -16.09 -24.20
N ASP A 250 -6.04 -15.45 -23.61
CA ASP A 250 -6.92 -14.51 -24.33
C ASP A 250 -6.23 -13.18 -24.63
N VAL A 251 -5.27 -12.76 -23.80
CA VAL A 251 -4.43 -11.58 -24.03
C VAL A 251 -3.66 -11.71 -25.35
N TRP A 252 -3.11 -12.90 -25.64
CA TRP A 252 -2.33 -13.14 -26.87
C TRP A 252 -3.17 -13.19 -28.15
N LYS A 253 -4.50 -13.39 -28.03
CA LYS A 253 -5.42 -13.38 -29.19
C LYS A 253 -5.77 -11.97 -29.65
N LEU A 254 -5.41 -10.94 -28.87
CA LEU A 254 -5.70 -9.56 -29.19
C LEU A 254 -4.88 -9.10 -30.41
N PRO A 255 -5.48 -8.33 -31.35
CA PRO A 255 -4.80 -7.94 -32.59
C PRO A 255 -3.46 -7.24 -32.42
N MET A 256 -3.27 -6.50 -31.32
CA MET A 256 -2.03 -5.76 -31.04
C MET A 256 -0.93 -6.63 -30.41
N LEU A 257 -1.31 -7.74 -29.77
CA LEU A 257 -0.41 -8.64 -29.03
C LEU A 257 -0.12 -9.93 -29.81
N SER A 258 -0.92 -10.23 -30.83
CA SER A 258 -0.73 -11.38 -31.72
C SER A 258 0.53 -11.26 -32.58
N VAL A 259 1.06 -10.06 -32.76
CA VAL A 259 2.30 -9.76 -33.51
C VAL A 259 3.56 -10.24 -32.77
N LEU A 260 3.48 -10.46 -31.45
CA LEU A 260 4.60 -10.92 -30.65
C LEU A 260 5.01 -12.35 -31.00
N ASN A 261 6.32 -12.59 -31.07
CA ASN A 261 6.91 -13.92 -31.28
C ASN A 261 6.80 -14.78 -30.00
N ASP A 262 6.92 -16.10 -30.14
CA ASP A 262 6.80 -17.04 -29.01
C ASP A 262 7.82 -16.77 -27.90
N ASP A 263 9.04 -16.37 -28.23
CA ASP A 263 10.07 -16.01 -27.25
C ASP A 263 9.68 -14.77 -26.42
N GLN A 264 9.11 -13.75 -27.08
CA GLN A 264 8.62 -12.54 -26.41
C GLN A 264 7.43 -12.87 -25.49
N ARG A 265 6.50 -13.71 -25.96
CA ARG A 265 5.36 -14.16 -25.13
C ARG A 265 5.83 -14.95 -23.93
N LYS A 266 6.83 -15.81 -24.09
CA LYS A 266 7.41 -16.61 -23.00
C LYS A 266 8.09 -15.72 -21.95
N ALA A 267 8.77 -14.67 -22.37
CA ALA A 267 9.39 -13.69 -21.46
C ALA A 267 8.34 -12.84 -20.71
N LEU A 268 7.26 -12.44 -21.37
CA LEU A 268 6.21 -11.59 -20.78
C LEU A 268 5.18 -12.36 -19.94
N LYS A 269 4.94 -13.64 -20.22
CA LYS A 269 3.94 -14.46 -19.51
C LYS A 269 4.05 -14.41 -17.98
N PRO A 270 5.23 -14.53 -17.33
CA PRO A 270 5.33 -14.43 -15.87
C PRO A 270 5.04 -13.02 -15.32
N MET A 271 5.06 -11.99 -16.18
CA MET A 271 4.85 -10.60 -15.81
C MET A 271 3.40 -10.15 -15.93
N LEU A 272 2.52 -10.98 -16.48
CA LEU A 272 1.13 -10.64 -16.72
C LEU A 272 0.21 -11.55 -15.91
N ALA A 273 -0.86 -10.95 -15.41
CA ALA A 273 -1.94 -11.65 -14.74
C ALA A 273 -3.29 -11.09 -15.17
N VAL A 274 -4.35 -11.84 -14.91
CA VAL A 274 -5.75 -11.39 -15.05
C VAL A 274 -6.43 -11.20 -13.68
N ASP A 275 -5.73 -11.60 -12.62
CA ASP A 275 -6.04 -11.39 -11.23
C ASP A 275 -4.98 -10.50 -10.57
N SER A 276 -5.34 -9.86 -9.47
CA SER A 276 -4.45 -9.00 -8.70
C SER A 276 -3.97 -9.70 -7.44
N GLN A 277 -2.68 -9.55 -7.16
CA GLN A 277 -2.04 -10.07 -5.96
C GLN A 277 -1.84 -9.02 -4.87
N ALA A 278 -2.17 -7.76 -5.15
CA ALA A 278 -1.93 -6.64 -4.26
C ALA A 278 -3.00 -5.57 -4.44
N PHE A 279 -3.61 -5.16 -3.33
CA PHE A 279 -4.59 -4.09 -3.27
C PHE A 279 -4.17 -3.06 -2.24
N MET A 280 -4.49 -1.79 -2.50
CA MET A 280 -4.38 -0.74 -1.51
C MET A 280 -5.77 -0.27 -1.15
N ALA A 281 -6.07 -0.20 0.15
CA ALA A 281 -7.32 0.35 0.65
C ALA A 281 -7.06 1.68 1.36
N LEU A 282 -7.75 2.75 0.96
CA LEU A 282 -7.88 3.97 1.73
C LEU A 282 -9.10 3.87 2.63
N ILE A 283 -8.86 3.92 3.94
CA ILE A 283 -9.90 3.92 4.96
C ILE A 283 -10.00 5.32 5.55
N THR A 284 -11.20 5.88 5.53
CA THR A 284 -11.53 7.16 6.15
C THR A 284 -12.50 6.91 7.31
N ALA A 285 -12.03 7.11 8.54
CA ALA A 285 -12.87 7.11 9.73
C ALA A 285 -13.27 8.55 10.06
N THR A 286 -14.56 8.77 10.25
CA THR A 286 -15.17 10.07 10.54
C THR A 286 -15.93 9.99 11.86
N ASP A 287 -15.71 10.96 12.74
CA ASP A 287 -16.55 11.21 13.91
C ASP A 287 -17.34 12.51 13.72
N SER A 288 -18.67 12.40 13.84
CA SER A 288 -19.64 13.49 13.66
C SER A 288 -20.34 13.87 14.97
N ALA A 289 -19.89 13.38 16.12
CA ALA A 289 -20.54 13.61 17.42
C ALA A 289 -20.52 15.08 17.88
N SER A 290 -19.53 15.87 17.43
CA SER A 290 -19.39 17.26 17.84
C SER A 290 -20.02 18.21 16.83
N LEU A 291 -21.02 19.00 17.26
CA LEU A 291 -21.57 20.11 16.48
C LEU A 291 -20.45 21.12 16.15
N GLY A 292 -19.89 21.05 14.95
CA GLY A 292 -19.06 22.10 14.37
C GLY A 292 -17.71 21.69 13.77
N GLN A 293 -17.16 20.51 14.11
CA GLN A 293 -15.96 19.99 13.43
C GLN A 293 -16.02 18.46 13.29
N GLN A 294 -16.20 17.99 12.06
CA GLN A 294 -16.04 16.58 11.71
C GLN A 294 -14.56 16.21 11.90
N ARG A 295 -14.28 15.21 12.75
CA ARG A 295 -12.91 14.72 12.93
C ARG A 295 -12.70 13.54 12.00
N GLN A 296 -11.57 13.54 11.29
CA GLN A 296 -11.23 12.50 10.34
C GLN A 296 -9.88 11.88 10.65
N ARG A 297 -9.77 10.58 10.40
CA ARG A 297 -8.52 9.83 10.34
C ARG A 297 -8.47 9.05 9.05
N PHE A 298 -7.28 8.96 8.48
CA PHE A 298 -7.04 8.28 7.23
C PHE A 298 -5.99 7.19 7.42
N ALA A 299 -6.19 6.05 6.79
CA ALA A 299 -5.20 4.99 6.74
C ALA A 299 -5.13 4.41 5.32
N THR A 300 -3.92 4.17 4.84
CA THR A 300 -3.70 3.36 3.64
C THR A 300 -3.21 1.98 4.08
N VAL A 301 -3.86 0.93 3.60
CA VAL A 301 -3.56 -0.46 3.96
C VAL A 301 -3.24 -1.25 2.70
N LEU A 302 -2.02 -1.78 2.63
CA LEU A 302 -1.62 -2.71 1.58
C LEU A 302 -2.07 -4.12 1.97
N ILE A 303 -2.84 -4.75 1.10
CA ILE A 303 -3.44 -6.06 1.28
C ILE A 303 -2.92 -6.99 0.18
N SER A 304 -2.30 -8.11 0.57
CA SER A 304 -1.86 -9.15 -0.36
C SER A 304 -2.97 -10.16 -0.61
N LYS A 305 -3.10 -10.64 -1.85
CA LYS A 305 -3.96 -11.77 -2.25
C LYS A 305 -3.12 -12.79 -3.02
N ILE A 306 -2.46 -13.70 -2.32
CA ILE A 306 -1.48 -14.63 -2.92
C ILE A 306 -1.95 -16.07 -2.69
N ALA A 307 -1.69 -16.97 -3.64
CA ALA A 307 -1.96 -18.40 -3.44
C ALA A 307 -1.24 -18.92 -2.20
N THR A 308 -1.93 -19.76 -1.40
CA THR A 308 -1.28 -20.48 -0.32
C THR A 308 -0.39 -21.55 -0.92
N ASP A 309 0.93 -21.37 -0.83
CA ASP A 309 1.85 -22.47 -1.11
C ASP A 309 1.59 -23.59 -0.08
N ALA A 310 1.04 -24.71 -0.55
CA ALA A 310 0.90 -25.92 0.25
C ALA A 310 2.25 -26.47 0.77
N SER A 311 3.37 -25.84 0.40
CA SER A 311 4.74 -26.17 0.81
C SER A 311 5.24 -25.41 2.04
N ALA A 312 4.51 -24.40 2.55
CA ALA A 312 4.90 -23.70 3.79
C ALA A 312 4.37 -24.36 5.08
N ALA A 313 3.63 -25.47 4.98
CA ALA A 313 3.07 -26.23 6.10
C ALA A 313 3.82 -27.53 6.44
N VAL A 314 5.08 -27.68 6.01
CA VAL A 314 5.97 -28.78 6.43
C VAL A 314 7.09 -28.20 7.30
N GLY A 315 6.72 -27.83 8.51
CA GLY A 315 7.64 -27.43 9.57
C GLY A 315 6.91 -27.48 10.91
N ASN A 316 7.19 -28.52 11.68
CA ASN A 316 6.67 -28.81 13.03
C ASN A 316 5.29 -29.48 13.12
N ASN A 317 5.24 -30.76 12.75
CA ASN A 317 4.73 -31.76 13.70
C ASN A 317 5.16 -33.17 13.27
N ALA A 318 6.32 -33.60 13.77
CA ALA A 318 6.60 -35.02 13.87
C ALA A 318 5.72 -35.56 15.01
N ASN A 319 4.60 -36.19 14.67
CA ASN A 319 4.04 -37.24 15.50
C ASN A 319 3.32 -38.31 14.67
N ASN A 320 3.79 -39.52 14.92
CA ASN A 320 3.48 -40.78 14.29
C ASN A 320 2.04 -41.22 14.64
N SER A 321 1.21 -41.52 13.64
CA SER A 321 0.09 -42.45 13.78
C SER A 321 -0.43 -42.89 12.41
N THR A 322 -0.04 -44.11 12.06
CA THR A 322 -0.63 -44.97 11.04
C THR A 322 -2.15 -45.09 11.23
N SER A 323 -2.93 -44.85 10.16
CA SER A 323 -4.14 -45.65 9.91
C SER A 323 -4.67 -45.45 8.48
N ASN A 324 -4.81 -46.58 7.79
CA ASN A 324 -5.59 -46.76 6.56
C ASN A 324 -7.02 -46.24 6.72
N ASN A 325 -7.54 -45.54 5.71
CA ASN A 325 -8.68 -46.06 4.95
C ASN A 325 -8.98 -45.29 3.66
N ASN A 326 -9.21 -46.06 2.61
CA ASN A 326 -9.87 -45.64 1.38
C ASN A 326 -11.24 -45.03 1.67
N ASN A 327 -11.55 -43.89 1.05
CA ASN A 327 -12.84 -43.76 0.35
C ASN A 327 -12.72 -42.69 -0.73
N GLY A 328 -13.00 -43.10 -1.98
CA GLY A 328 -13.14 -42.17 -3.08
C GLY A 328 -14.46 -41.42 -2.95
N ASN A 329 -14.44 -40.14 -3.27
CA ASN A 329 -15.58 -39.45 -3.83
C ASN A 329 -15.09 -38.38 -4.80
N ASN A 330 -15.51 -38.56 -6.05
CA ASN A 330 -15.46 -37.56 -7.11
C ASN A 330 -16.23 -36.32 -6.64
N GLU A 331 -15.52 -35.21 -6.45
CA GLU A 331 -16.09 -33.89 -6.69
C GLU A 331 -15.24 -33.22 -7.78
N ASN A 332 -15.86 -33.05 -8.95
CA ASN A 332 -15.42 -32.12 -9.97
C ASN A 332 -15.58 -30.69 -9.42
N GLY A 333 -14.69 -30.31 -8.50
CA GLY A 333 -14.51 -28.93 -8.05
C GLY A 333 -13.33 -28.36 -8.82
N ASN A 334 -13.52 -27.21 -9.49
CA ASN A 334 -12.42 -26.41 -10.00
C ASN A 334 -11.34 -26.32 -8.92
N ASN A 335 -10.14 -26.81 -9.23
CA ASN A 335 -9.03 -26.90 -8.28
C ASN A 335 -8.43 -25.50 -8.07
N LYS A 336 -9.25 -24.55 -7.63
CA LYS A 336 -8.87 -23.17 -7.33
C LYS A 336 -8.01 -23.22 -6.08
N GLN A 337 -6.73 -22.93 -6.23
CA GLN A 337 -5.82 -22.79 -5.09
C GLN A 337 -6.36 -21.73 -4.14
N ALA A 338 -6.50 -22.07 -2.87
CA ALA A 338 -6.96 -21.13 -1.87
C ALA A 338 -5.95 -19.97 -1.78
N LYS A 339 -6.43 -18.73 -1.94
CA LYS A 339 -5.61 -17.53 -1.78
C LYS A 339 -5.69 -17.02 -0.35
N GLU A 340 -4.54 -16.68 0.20
CA GLU A 340 -4.45 -16.01 1.49
C GLU A 340 -4.54 -14.50 1.31
N ILE A 341 -5.44 -13.89 2.08
CA ILE A 341 -5.62 -12.44 2.09
C ILE A 341 -5.14 -11.91 3.44
N LYS A 342 -4.08 -11.10 3.39
CA LYS A 342 -3.35 -10.59 4.56
C LYS A 342 -3.03 -9.12 4.40
N VAL A 343 -2.92 -8.43 5.53
CA VAL A 343 -2.40 -7.06 5.57
C VAL A 343 -0.89 -7.12 5.60
N VAL A 344 -0.26 -6.43 4.67
CA VAL A 344 1.20 -6.34 4.54
C VAL A 344 1.70 -5.14 5.33
N THR A 345 1.07 -3.98 5.14
CA THR A 345 1.43 -2.76 5.87
C THR A 345 0.22 -1.85 6.03
N GLN A 346 0.26 -1.02 7.07
CA GLN A 346 -0.72 0.02 7.35
C GLN A 346 0.01 1.31 7.67
N ARG A 347 -0.37 2.40 6.98
CA ARG A 347 0.15 3.75 7.23
C ARG A 347 -0.98 4.69 7.62
N LEU A 348 -0.82 5.36 8.75
CA LEU A 348 -1.77 6.39 9.22
C LEU A 348 -1.39 7.76 8.68
N TRP A 349 -2.40 8.56 8.36
CA TRP A 349 -2.22 9.91 7.82
C TRP A 349 -3.01 10.94 8.61
N ALA A 350 -2.40 12.13 8.76
CA ALA A 350 -3.05 13.28 9.36
C ALA A 350 -4.05 13.97 8.40
N PHE A 351 -3.79 13.86 7.10
CA PHE A 351 -4.62 14.40 6.01
C PHE A 351 -4.91 13.30 5.01
N ARG A 352 -5.94 13.48 4.19
CA ARG A 352 -6.26 12.53 3.12
C ARG A 352 -5.08 12.46 2.15
N PRO A 353 -4.45 11.29 1.95
CA PRO A 353 -3.38 11.15 0.97
C PRO A 353 -3.94 11.29 -0.45
N SER A 354 -3.06 11.57 -1.41
CA SER A 354 -3.39 11.38 -2.83
C SER A 354 -3.56 9.89 -3.07
N PHE A 355 -4.81 9.43 -3.04
CA PHE A 355 -5.13 8.03 -3.20
C PHE A 355 -5.51 7.74 -4.62
#